data_AF-A0A4Y2BTU5-F1
#
_entry.id   AF-A0A4Y2BTU5-F1
#
_cell.length_a   1.000
_cell.length_b   1.000
_cell.length_c   1.000
_cell.angle_alpha   90.00
_cell.angle_beta   90.00
_cell.angle_gamma   90.00
#
_symmetry.space_group_name_H-M   'P 1'
#
loop_
_entity.id
_entity.type
_entity.pdbx_description
1 polymer ?
#
loop_
_entity_poly.entity_id
_entity_poly.type
_entity_poly.pdbx_seq_one_letter_code
_entity_poly.pdbx_strand_id
1 'polypeptide(L)'
;MRPAATSARAKCMQYLESERSKEKTETKQLQQKALEEEIDFLKQKKMFLQTDMHQTNEKANDLANEAENAIVNSVNTTTPANLMMLSDTIEEMNSLQAVSNIEKFGPLNENDVVIVIQVHNRAQYLYALIESLRQAQNINQTLLVFSHDLFDAHINALIQRIDFTKVMQIFYPYSIQLHPNEFPGHDPKDCPRNMKKEEALKKGCNNAKFPDLYGHYREAKFTQTKHHWWWKVNHLMDGLHITKNHIGPVLLLEEDHYVAPDFLYILRMMENLKITKCPQCNILCLGTYVKSYNYAAFTKKIEIVKWLSSKHNMGMVINRTLWDQIKKCAKAFCSFDDYNWDWSLQHVSATCIPAPLTAMVAIAPRVFHIGECGVHHRGKDCSSDRVVHKVMRVLSSSSHHLFPETLTVHQSFRKPFKAPKGNGGWGDFRDHRLCCSQVKNASIDCS
;
A
#
# COMPACT_ATOMS: atom_id res chain seq x y z
N MET A 1 -87.85 -3.26 48.21
CA MET A 1 -86.42 -3.39 48.56
C MET A 1 -85.70 -4.23 47.52
N ARG A 2 -84.85 -3.62 46.68
CA ARG A 2 -83.68 -4.26 46.01
C ARG A 2 -82.84 -3.20 45.24
N PRO A 3 -82.11 -2.30 45.92
CA PRO A 3 -81.04 -1.51 45.30
C PRO A 3 -79.64 -2.02 45.69
N ALA A 4 -79.48 -3.31 45.96
CA ALA A 4 -78.21 -3.88 46.44
C ALA A 4 -77.45 -4.73 45.39
N ALA A 5 -78.12 -5.25 44.35
CA ALA A 5 -77.50 -6.18 43.40
C ALA A 5 -76.64 -5.51 42.31
N THR A 6 -76.90 -4.24 41.98
CA THR A 6 -76.17 -3.49 40.93
C THR A 6 -74.84 -2.89 41.43
N SER A 7 -74.72 -2.60 42.73
CA SER A 7 -73.49 -2.04 43.33
C SER A 7 -72.38 -3.08 43.51
N ALA A 8 -72.73 -4.32 43.87
CA ALA A 8 -71.76 -5.40 44.08
C ALA A 8 -71.08 -5.84 42.76
N ARG A 9 -71.83 -5.88 41.65
CA ARG A 9 -71.32 -6.31 40.34
C ARG A 9 -70.34 -5.29 39.73
N ALA A 10 -70.62 -3.99 39.90
CA ALA A 10 -69.72 -2.92 39.44
C ALA A 10 -68.39 -2.91 40.23
N LYS A 11 -68.44 -3.11 41.56
CA LYS A 11 -67.24 -3.22 42.40
C LYS A 11 -66.39 -4.45 42.08
N CYS A 12 -67.02 -5.58 41.76
CA CYS A 12 -66.32 -6.80 41.36
C CYS A 12 -65.58 -6.64 40.02
N MET A 13 -66.19 -6.00 39.02
CA MET A 13 -65.55 -5.73 37.74
C MET A 13 -64.36 -4.77 37.86
N GLN A 14 -64.49 -3.68 38.65
CA GLN A 14 -63.37 -2.77 38.91
C GLN A 14 -62.21 -3.45 39.64
N TYR A 15 -62.50 -4.36 40.58
CA TYR A 15 -61.47 -5.14 41.26
C TYR A 15 -60.72 -6.05 40.28
N LEU A 16 -61.45 -6.79 39.43
CA LEU A 16 -60.85 -7.68 38.42
C LEU A 16 -60.01 -6.93 37.37
N GLU A 17 -60.43 -5.74 36.94
CA GLU A 17 -59.64 -4.89 36.05
C GLU A 17 -58.38 -4.34 36.74
N SER A 18 -58.45 -4.01 38.04
CA SER A 18 -57.30 -3.56 38.81
C SER A 18 -56.26 -4.68 39.00
N GLU A 19 -56.70 -5.92 39.25
CA GLU A 19 -55.81 -7.08 39.39
C GLU A 19 -55.16 -7.44 38.05
N ARG A 20 -55.91 -7.38 36.93
CA ARG A 20 -55.36 -7.60 35.58
C ARG A 20 -54.35 -6.54 35.14
N SER A 21 -54.48 -5.31 35.65
CA SER A 21 -53.53 -4.21 35.41
C SER A 21 -52.24 -4.38 36.23
N LYS A 22 -52.35 -4.85 37.48
CA LYS A 22 -51.20 -5.19 38.33
C LYS A 22 -50.40 -6.35 37.74
N GLU A 23 -51.07 -7.42 37.32
CA GLU A 23 -50.45 -8.60 36.72
C GLU A 23 -49.66 -8.25 35.43
N LYS A 24 -50.20 -7.35 34.59
CA LYS A 24 -49.48 -6.83 33.41
C LYS A 24 -48.27 -5.98 33.77
N THR A 25 -48.32 -5.25 34.88
CA THR A 25 -47.22 -4.39 35.34
C THR A 25 -46.10 -5.23 35.96
N GLU A 26 -46.45 -6.23 36.76
CA GLU A 26 -45.50 -7.20 37.32
C GLU A 26 -44.83 -8.03 36.23
N THR A 27 -45.57 -8.48 35.21
CA THR A 27 -45.00 -9.22 34.07
C THR A 27 -44.00 -8.36 33.28
N LYS A 28 -44.28 -7.06 33.10
CA LYS A 28 -43.33 -6.13 32.45
C LYS A 28 -42.08 -5.87 33.29
N GLN A 29 -42.22 -5.76 34.62
CA GLN A 29 -41.07 -5.58 35.52
C GLN A 29 -40.18 -6.84 35.55
N LEU A 30 -40.78 -8.03 35.54
CA LEU A 30 -40.05 -9.30 35.44
C LEU A 30 -39.29 -9.42 34.10
N GLN A 31 -39.93 -9.04 32.98
CA GLN A 31 -39.27 -9.04 31.66
C GLN A 31 -38.13 -8.02 31.58
N GLN A 32 -38.29 -6.83 32.17
CA GLN A 32 -37.25 -5.81 32.19
C GLN A 32 -36.06 -6.23 33.05
N LYS A 33 -36.31 -6.85 34.20
CA LYS A 33 -35.26 -7.39 35.07
C LYS A 33 -34.46 -8.51 34.37
N ALA A 34 -35.13 -9.42 33.66
CA ALA A 34 -34.48 -10.46 32.89
C ALA A 34 -33.58 -9.88 31.77
N LEU A 35 -34.03 -8.82 31.11
CA LEU A 35 -33.25 -8.13 30.07
C LEU A 35 -32.01 -7.42 30.64
N GLU A 36 -32.14 -6.81 31.83
CA GLU A 36 -31.01 -6.17 32.52
C GLU A 36 -29.96 -7.20 32.96
N GLU A 37 -30.38 -8.36 33.46
CA GLU A 37 -29.49 -9.48 33.80
C GLU A 37 -28.74 -10.02 32.57
N GLU A 38 -29.41 -10.13 31.41
CA GLU A 38 -28.79 -10.58 30.15
C GLU A 38 -27.78 -9.54 29.61
N ILE A 39 -28.08 -8.25 29.72
CA ILE A 39 -27.15 -7.17 29.36
C ILE A 39 -25.90 -7.21 30.25
N ASP A 40 -26.05 -7.45 31.55
CA ASP A 40 -24.93 -7.49 32.47
C ASP A 40 -24.04 -8.72 32.24
N PHE A 41 -24.66 -9.86 31.91
CA PHE A 41 -23.96 -11.07 31.46
C PHE A 41 -23.13 -10.81 30.18
N LEU A 42 -23.71 -10.10 29.19
CA LEU A 42 -23.01 -9.74 27.96
C LEU A 42 -21.85 -8.74 28.20
N LYS A 43 -22.00 -7.82 29.15
CA LYS A 43 -20.92 -6.90 29.54
C LYS A 43 -19.76 -7.64 30.19
N GLN A 44 -20.04 -8.58 31.10
CA GLN A 44 -18.99 -9.42 31.70
C GLN A 44 -18.27 -10.25 30.64
N LYS A 45 -19.01 -10.88 29.72
CA LYS A 45 -18.43 -11.65 28.61
C LYS A 45 -17.56 -10.80 27.69
N LYS A 46 -17.97 -9.55 27.41
CA LYS A 46 -17.18 -8.57 26.63
C LYS A 46 -15.90 -8.17 27.36
N MET A 47 -15.95 -7.95 28.68
CA MET A 47 -14.78 -7.61 29.49
C MET A 47 -13.76 -8.76 29.52
N PHE A 48 -14.24 -10.00 29.64
CA PHE A 48 -13.41 -11.20 29.60
C PHE A 48 -12.73 -11.35 28.24
N LEU A 49 -13.49 -11.23 27.14
CA LEU A 49 -12.97 -11.24 25.77
C LEU A 49 -11.94 -10.12 25.51
N GLN A 50 -12.14 -8.93 26.08
CA GLN A 50 -11.18 -7.82 25.96
C GLN A 50 -9.87 -8.09 26.70
N THR A 51 -9.94 -8.77 27.85
CA THR A 51 -8.77 -9.13 28.66
C THR A 51 -7.97 -10.24 27.98
N ASP A 52 -8.64 -11.29 27.48
CA ASP A 52 -8.03 -12.34 26.68
C ASP A 52 -7.38 -11.79 25.41
N MET A 53 -8.05 -10.86 24.72
CA MET A 53 -7.51 -10.20 23.53
C MET A 53 -6.28 -9.34 23.85
N HIS A 54 -6.24 -8.67 25.01
CA HIS A 54 -5.07 -7.91 25.43
C HIS A 54 -3.86 -8.81 25.72
N GLN A 55 -4.08 -9.92 26.43
CA GLN A 55 -3.02 -10.91 26.70
C GLN A 55 -2.56 -11.63 25.42
N THR A 56 -3.47 -11.85 24.48
CA THR A 56 -3.15 -12.44 23.17
C THR A 56 -2.35 -11.45 22.31
N ASN A 57 -2.65 -10.16 22.38
CA ASN A 57 -1.90 -9.11 21.67
C ASN A 57 -0.50 -8.87 22.24
N GLU A 58 -0.31 -8.97 23.56
CA GLU A 58 1.04 -8.94 24.15
C GLU A 58 1.85 -10.15 23.70
N LYS A 59 1.28 -11.36 23.77
CA LYS A 59 1.91 -12.57 23.21
C LYS A 59 2.19 -12.47 21.71
N ALA A 60 1.31 -11.84 20.94
CA ALA A 60 1.51 -11.65 19.50
C ALA A 60 2.62 -10.63 19.18
N ASN A 61 2.79 -9.58 19.99
CA ASN A 61 3.90 -8.63 19.86
C ASN A 61 5.23 -9.27 20.24
N ASP A 62 5.26 -10.12 21.27
CA ASP A 62 6.44 -10.89 21.63
C ASP A 62 6.78 -11.88 20.51
N LEU A 63 5.78 -12.58 19.95
CA LEU A 63 5.95 -13.46 18.78
C LEU A 63 6.38 -12.72 17.50
N ALA A 64 5.96 -11.46 17.31
CA ALA A 64 6.37 -10.64 16.16
C ALA A 64 7.83 -10.18 16.29
N ASN A 65 8.26 -9.79 17.50
CA ASN A 65 9.66 -9.49 17.79
C ASN A 65 10.52 -10.77 17.70
N GLU A 66 10.01 -11.91 18.14
CA GLU A 66 10.64 -13.22 17.97
C GLU A 66 10.71 -13.63 16.51
N ALA A 67 9.68 -13.35 15.68
CA ALA A 67 9.69 -13.61 14.25
C ALA A 67 10.67 -12.69 13.50
N GLU A 68 10.76 -11.41 13.87
CA GLU A 68 11.75 -10.47 13.32
C GLU A 68 13.18 -10.90 13.69
N ASN A 69 13.40 -11.31 14.94
CA ASN A 69 14.66 -11.91 15.38
C ASN A 69 14.92 -13.28 14.73
N ALA A 70 13.89 -14.08 14.47
CA ALA A 70 13.99 -15.35 13.77
C ALA A 70 14.28 -15.17 12.28
N ILE A 71 13.87 -14.06 11.66
CA ILE A 71 14.27 -13.69 10.29
C ILE A 71 15.74 -13.25 10.27
N VAL A 72 16.16 -12.40 11.21
CA VAL A 72 17.59 -12.06 11.36
C VAL A 72 18.42 -13.34 11.59
N ASN A 73 17.91 -14.28 12.38
CA ASN A 73 18.56 -15.57 12.64
C ASN A 73 18.43 -16.56 11.46
N SER A 74 17.35 -16.54 10.66
CA SER A 74 17.17 -17.40 9.48
C SER A 74 18.06 -16.94 8.31
N VAL A 75 18.22 -15.63 8.16
CA VAL A 75 19.18 -15.00 7.25
C VAL A 75 20.62 -15.29 7.70
N ASN A 76 20.91 -15.26 9.01
CA ASN A 76 22.21 -15.67 9.56
C ASN A 76 22.48 -17.19 9.50
N THR A 77 21.46 -18.02 9.27
CA THR A 77 21.59 -19.49 9.13
C THR A 77 21.49 -19.97 7.68
N THR A 78 21.33 -19.06 6.72
CA THR A 78 21.43 -19.41 5.31
C THR A 78 22.91 -19.64 4.99
N THR A 79 23.27 -20.89 4.71
CA THR A 79 24.65 -21.22 4.36
C THR A 79 25.08 -20.44 3.11
N PRO A 80 26.38 -20.13 2.94
CA PRO A 80 26.86 -19.48 1.72
C PRO A 80 26.46 -20.23 0.43
N ALA A 81 26.37 -21.56 0.49
CA ALA A 81 25.90 -22.39 -0.61
C ALA A 81 24.41 -22.14 -0.93
N ASN A 82 23.56 -22.00 0.09
CA ASN A 82 22.13 -21.69 -0.10
C ASN A 82 21.92 -20.26 -0.64
N LEU A 83 22.73 -19.29 -0.22
CA LEU A 83 22.68 -17.92 -0.75
C LEU A 83 23.09 -17.87 -2.22
N MET A 84 24.17 -18.58 -2.60
CA MET A 84 24.60 -18.67 -3.99
C MET A 84 23.51 -19.30 -4.87
N MET A 85 22.95 -20.43 -4.45
CA MET A 85 21.83 -21.06 -5.17
C MET A 85 20.62 -20.13 -5.32
N LEU A 86 20.28 -19.37 -4.28
CA LEU A 86 19.18 -18.41 -4.33
C LEU A 86 19.48 -17.27 -5.31
N SER A 87 20.71 -16.76 -5.29
CA SER A 87 21.13 -15.71 -6.22
C SER A 87 21.09 -16.18 -7.67
N ASP A 88 21.63 -17.37 -7.96
CA ASP A 88 21.59 -17.98 -9.28
C ASP A 88 20.14 -18.19 -9.76
N THR A 89 19.26 -18.65 -8.86
CA THR A 89 17.83 -18.84 -9.16
C THR A 89 17.16 -17.51 -9.53
N ILE A 90 17.43 -16.44 -8.79
CA ILE A 90 16.88 -15.10 -9.06
C ILE A 90 17.40 -14.53 -10.38
N GLU A 91 18.69 -14.73 -10.67
CA GLU A 91 19.30 -14.31 -11.93
C GLU A 91 18.67 -15.05 -13.11
N GLU A 92 18.47 -16.35 -12.99
CA GLU A 92 17.80 -17.17 -14.00
C GLU A 92 16.35 -16.72 -14.21
N MET A 93 15.57 -16.56 -13.14
CA MET A 93 14.17 -16.10 -13.23
C MET A 93 14.03 -14.73 -13.90
N ASN A 94 14.90 -13.78 -13.53
CA ASN A 94 14.91 -12.45 -14.15
C ASN A 94 15.37 -12.49 -15.61
N SER A 95 16.26 -13.41 -15.99
CA SER A 95 16.73 -13.58 -17.36
C SER A 95 15.68 -14.25 -18.25
N LEU A 96 14.94 -15.23 -17.71
CA LEU A 96 13.87 -15.91 -18.42
C LEU A 96 12.69 -14.98 -18.75
N GLN A 97 12.40 -14.00 -17.89
CA GLN A 97 11.27 -13.07 -18.03
C GLN A 97 9.96 -13.80 -18.38
N ALA A 98 9.70 -14.91 -17.70
CA ALA A 98 8.54 -15.75 -17.99
C ALA A 98 7.23 -15.00 -17.72
N VAL A 99 6.30 -15.09 -18.67
CA VAL A 99 4.96 -14.51 -18.57
C VAL A 99 3.93 -15.62 -18.55
N SER A 100 3.27 -15.78 -17.41
CA SER A 100 2.17 -16.73 -17.24
C SER A 100 0.90 -16.24 -17.94
N ASN A 101 0.09 -17.20 -18.38
CA ASN A 101 -1.24 -17.00 -18.96
C ASN A 101 -1.29 -16.24 -20.30
N ILE A 102 -0.15 -16.05 -20.97
CA ILE A 102 -0.12 -15.35 -22.27
C ILE A 102 -0.95 -16.08 -23.34
N GLU A 103 -0.92 -17.42 -23.34
CA GLU A 103 -1.70 -18.24 -24.27
C GLU A 103 -3.22 -18.09 -24.07
N LYS A 104 -3.65 -17.76 -22.84
CA LYS A 104 -5.08 -17.58 -22.50
C LYS A 104 -5.57 -16.16 -22.80
N PHE A 105 -4.72 -15.16 -22.62
CA PHE A 105 -5.11 -13.74 -22.67
C PHE A 105 -4.51 -12.96 -23.86
N GLY A 106 -3.74 -13.62 -24.73
CA GLY A 106 -3.05 -13.02 -25.85
C GLY A 106 -1.81 -12.21 -25.44
N PRO A 107 -1.10 -11.60 -26.40
CA PRO A 107 0.07 -10.76 -26.13
C PRO A 107 -0.30 -9.45 -25.41
N LEU A 108 0.71 -8.75 -24.87
CA LEU A 108 0.56 -7.38 -24.37
C LEU A 108 0.49 -6.41 -25.56
N ASN A 109 -0.59 -5.62 -25.65
CA ASN A 109 -0.71 -4.56 -26.64
C ASN A 109 -0.05 -3.26 -26.15
N GLU A 110 0.33 -2.40 -27.08
CA GLU A 110 1.07 -1.14 -26.80
C GLU A 110 0.36 -0.21 -25.80
N ASN A 111 -0.98 -0.23 -25.79
CA ASN A 111 -1.82 0.65 -24.97
C ASN A 111 -2.49 -0.07 -23.79
N ASP A 112 -2.23 -1.37 -23.59
CA ASP A 112 -2.76 -2.11 -22.45
C ASP A 112 -2.24 -1.51 -21.13
N VAL A 113 -2.99 -1.68 -20.04
CA VAL A 113 -2.52 -1.22 -18.73
C VAL A 113 -1.52 -2.24 -18.19
N VAL A 114 -0.31 -1.80 -17.87
CA VAL A 114 0.66 -2.58 -17.10
C VAL A 114 0.55 -2.15 -15.64
N ILE A 115 0.40 -3.11 -14.74
CA ILE A 115 0.32 -2.85 -13.30
C ILE A 115 1.56 -3.45 -12.66
N VAL A 116 2.40 -2.63 -12.02
CA VAL A 116 3.57 -3.09 -11.27
C VAL A 116 3.31 -2.98 -9.79
N ILE A 117 3.49 -4.10 -9.08
CA ILE A 117 3.23 -4.23 -7.64
C ILE A 117 4.57 -4.42 -6.93
N GLN A 118 4.91 -3.53 -6.01
CA GLN A 118 6.06 -3.72 -5.12
C GLN A 118 5.67 -4.65 -3.96
N VAL A 119 6.37 -5.77 -3.84
CA VAL A 119 6.11 -6.85 -2.88
C VAL A 119 7.32 -7.02 -1.95
N HIS A 120 7.05 -7.16 -0.65
CA HIS A 120 8.07 -7.43 0.36
C HIS A 120 7.77 -8.76 1.06
N ASN A 121 6.96 -8.76 2.12
CA ASN A 121 6.74 -9.95 2.94
C ASN A 121 5.34 -10.03 3.58
N ARG A 122 4.36 -9.25 3.11
CA ARG A 122 3.03 -9.19 3.75
C ARG A 122 1.98 -9.94 2.94
N ALA A 123 2.06 -11.27 2.96
CA ALA A 123 1.21 -12.17 2.18
C ALA A 123 -0.30 -11.92 2.37
N GLN A 124 -0.76 -11.56 3.57
CA GLN A 124 -2.18 -11.29 3.85
C GLN A 124 -2.70 -10.05 3.10
N TYR A 125 -1.91 -8.98 3.06
CA TYR A 125 -2.25 -7.78 2.30
C TYR A 125 -2.19 -8.06 0.80
N LEU A 126 -1.16 -8.77 0.34
CA LEU A 126 -1.02 -9.16 -1.06
C LEU A 126 -2.21 -10.01 -1.54
N TYR A 127 -2.67 -10.94 -0.70
CA TYR A 127 -3.86 -11.73 -0.98
C TYR A 127 -5.10 -10.85 -1.18
N ALA A 128 -5.34 -9.88 -0.29
CA ALA A 128 -6.44 -8.94 -0.43
C ALA A 128 -6.33 -8.09 -1.71
N LEU A 129 -5.12 -7.66 -2.09
CA LEU A 129 -4.89 -6.98 -3.36
C LEU A 129 -5.26 -7.88 -4.56
N ILE A 130 -4.75 -9.11 -4.60
CA ILE A 130 -5.02 -10.08 -5.67
C ILE A 130 -6.52 -10.34 -5.81
N GLU A 131 -7.23 -10.53 -4.69
CA GLU A 131 -8.68 -10.75 -4.70
C GLU A 131 -9.47 -9.52 -5.17
N SER A 132 -9.00 -8.30 -4.85
CA SER A 132 -9.59 -7.08 -5.38
C SER A 132 -9.34 -6.90 -6.88
N LEU A 133 -8.15 -7.26 -7.37
CA LEU A 133 -7.80 -7.26 -8.79
C LEU A 133 -8.64 -8.28 -9.59
N ARG A 134 -8.85 -9.49 -9.03
CA ARG A 134 -9.68 -10.54 -9.63
C ARG A 134 -11.10 -10.05 -9.94
N GLN A 135 -11.64 -9.17 -9.10
CA GLN A 135 -12.99 -8.62 -9.23
C GLN A 135 -13.09 -7.41 -10.16
N ALA A 136 -11.96 -6.85 -10.60
CA ALA A 136 -11.95 -5.64 -11.40
C ALA A 136 -12.34 -5.88 -12.85
N GLN A 137 -13.17 -5.00 -13.40
CA GLN A 137 -13.61 -5.10 -14.79
C GLN A 137 -12.43 -4.85 -15.74
N ASN A 138 -12.33 -5.67 -16.80
CA ASN A 138 -11.29 -5.62 -17.84
C ASN A 138 -9.87 -5.94 -17.36
N ILE A 139 -9.72 -6.57 -16.18
CA ILE A 139 -8.41 -6.96 -15.66
C ILE A 139 -7.69 -7.99 -16.56
N ASN A 140 -8.45 -8.79 -17.31
CA ASN A 140 -7.93 -9.83 -18.21
C ASN A 140 -7.02 -9.29 -19.35
N GLN A 141 -7.15 -8.00 -19.69
CA GLN A 141 -6.32 -7.36 -20.71
C GLN A 141 -4.97 -6.87 -20.16
N THR A 142 -4.81 -6.76 -18.85
CA THR A 142 -3.61 -6.17 -18.24
C THR A 142 -2.41 -7.12 -18.21
N LEU A 143 -1.23 -6.58 -17.91
CA LEU A 143 -0.09 -7.35 -17.41
C LEU A 143 0.15 -6.97 -15.95
N LEU A 144 0.13 -7.95 -15.06
CA LEU A 144 0.56 -7.77 -13.67
C LEU A 144 2.04 -8.15 -13.55
N VAL A 145 2.85 -7.23 -13.06
CA VAL A 145 4.27 -7.46 -12.76
C VAL A 145 4.46 -7.35 -11.26
N PHE A 146 4.72 -8.47 -10.60
CA PHE A 146 5.07 -8.49 -9.17
C PHE A 146 6.59 -8.34 -9.04
N SER A 147 7.02 -7.31 -8.34
CA SER A 147 8.42 -6.96 -8.12
C SER A 147 8.78 -7.22 -6.67
N HIS A 148 9.68 -8.17 -6.44
CA HIS A 148 10.00 -8.70 -5.12
C HIS A 148 11.38 -8.22 -4.65
N ASP A 149 11.51 -7.78 -3.40
CA ASP A 149 12.84 -7.63 -2.76
C ASP A 149 13.11 -8.71 -1.69
N LEU A 150 12.22 -9.68 -1.58
CA LEU A 150 12.38 -10.88 -0.78
C LEU A 150 11.85 -12.07 -1.58
N PHE A 151 12.69 -13.10 -1.73
CA PHE A 151 12.26 -14.38 -2.24
C PHE A 151 11.59 -15.17 -1.12
N ASP A 152 10.29 -15.38 -1.27
CA ASP A 152 9.48 -16.18 -0.36
C ASP A 152 8.64 -17.16 -1.19
N ALA A 153 8.85 -18.45 -0.96
CA ALA A 153 8.20 -19.50 -1.75
C ALA A 153 6.67 -19.50 -1.61
N HIS A 154 6.13 -19.08 -0.47
CA HIS A 154 4.69 -19.00 -0.23
C HIS A 154 4.08 -17.83 -1.01
N ILE A 155 4.69 -16.66 -0.96
CA ILE A 155 4.27 -15.48 -1.74
C ILE A 155 4.36 -15.79 -3.25
N ASN A 156 5.46 -16.41 -3.69
CA ASN A 156 5.66 -16.76 -5.09
C ASN A 156 4.58 -17.74 -5.57
N ALA A 157 4.27 -18.77 -4.76
CA ALA A 157 3.21 -19.73 -5.07
C ALA A 157 1.81 -19.09 -5.08
N LEU A 158 1.55 -18.09 -4.23
CA LEU A 158 0.31 -17.33 -4.24
C LEU A 158 0.13 -16.60 -5.59
N ILE A 159 1.17 -15.93 -6.08
CA ILE A 159 1.14 -15.19 -7.35
C ILE A 159 1.02 -16.14 -8.56
N GLN A 160 1.70 -17.29 -8.52
CA GLN A 160 1.63 -18.29 -9.59
C GLN A 160 0.22 -18.86 -9.81
N ARG A 161 -0.67 -18.79 -8.81
CA ARG A 161 -2.07 -19.26 -8.91
C ARG A 161 -3.01 -18.26 -9.60
N ILE A 162 -2.54 -17.06 -9.93
CA ILE A 162 -3.34 -16.07 -10.64
C ILE A 162 -3.66 -16.59 -12.04
N ASP A 163 -4.95 -16.67 -12.37
CA ASP A 163 -5.49 -17.30 -13.58
C ASP A 163 -6.41 -16.39 -14.40
N PHE A 164 -6.53 -15.12 -13.99
CA PHE A 164 -7.47 -14.14 -14.54
C PHE A 164 -6.82 -13.05 -15.42
N THR A 165 -5.49 -13.03 -15.54
CA THR A 165 -4.75 -12.10 -16.41
C THR A 165 -3.30 -12.57 -16.64
N LYS A 166 -2.51 -11.83 -17.44
CA LYS A 166 -1.08 -12.08 -17.67
C LYS A 166 -0.27 -11.70 -16.43
N VAL A 167 0.69 -12.55 -16.05
CA VAL A 167 1.49 -12.35 -14.83
C VAL A 167 2.97 -12.56 -15.09
N MET A 168 3.80 -11.68 -14.55
CA MET A 168 5.25 -11.80 -14.49
C MET A 168 5.72 -11.55 -13.06
N GLN A 169 6.75 -12.28 -12.63
CA GLN A 169 7.49 -12.01 -11.39
C GLN A 169 8.91 -11.57 -11.73
N ILE A 170 9.38 -10.49 -11.10
CA ILE A 170 10.75 -10.00 -11.18
C ILE A 170 11.30 -9.83 -9.76
N PHE A 171 12.60 -10.04 -9.59
CA PHE A 171 13.25 -10.07 -8.28
C PHE A 171 14.37 -9.05 -8.22
N TYR A 172 14.32 -8.15 -7.24
CA TYR A 172 15.34 -7.13 -7.00
C TYR A 172 16.67 -7.82 -6.64
N PRO A 173 17.70 -7.74 -7.48
CA PRO A 173 18.91 -8.55 -7.32
C PRO A 173 19.85 -8.02 -6.22
N TYR A 174 19.60 -6.83 -5.67
CA TYR A 174 20.44 -6.22 -4.64
C TYR A 174 19.70 -6.08 -3.30
N SER A 175 18.85 -7.05 -2.97
CA SER A 175 18.14 -7.07 -1.69
C SER A 175 19.08 -7.43 -0.52
N ILE A 176 18.64 -7.09 0.68
CA ILE A 176 19.30 -7.45 1.94
C ILE A 176 19.34 -8.98 2.10
N GLN A 177 18.33 -9.71 1.61
CA GLN A 177 18.30 -11.17 1.65
C GLN A 177 19.49 -11.79 0.88
N LEU A 178 19.86 -11.18 -0.25
CA LEU A 178 20.96 -11.64 -1.08
C LEU A 178 22.32 -11.12 -0.62
N HIS A 179 22.35 -10.03 0.14
CA HIS A 179 23.57 -9.38 0.62
C HIS A 179 23.57 -9.23 2.14
N PRO A 180 23.38 -10.30 2.93
CA PRO A 180 23.11 -10.15 4.36
C PRO A 180 24.25 -9.50 5.15
N ASN A 181 25.50 -9.72 4.71
CA ASN A 181 26.72 -9.35 5.42
C ASN A 181 27.63 -8.38 4.65
N GLU A 182 27.10 -7.75 3.59
CA GLU A 182 27.83 -6.79 2.77
C GLU A 182 26.88 -5.74 2.20
N PHE A 183 27.41 -4.65 1.66
CA PHE A 183 26.58 -3.66 0.97
C PHE A 183 25.89 -4.29 -0.26
N PRO A 184 24.58 -4.06 -0.50
CA PRO A 184 23.68 -3.12 0.18
C PRO A 184 22.90 -3.66 1.38
N GLY A 185 23.13 -4.88 1.86
CA GLY A 185 22.64 -5.27 3.18
C GLY A 185 23.50 -4.70 4.32
N HIS A 186 23.69 -5.50 5.37
CA HIS A 186 24.38 -5.04 6.58
C HIS A 186 25.84 -5.47 6.56
N ASP A 187 26.74 -4.55 6.17
CA ASP A 187 28.18 -4.79 6.29
C ASP A 187 28.62 -4.61 7.76
N PRO A 188 29.28 -5.61 8.40
CA PRO A 188 29.78 -5.50 9.78
C PRO A 188 30.74 -4.33 10.04
N LYS A 189 31.33 -3.75 8.99
CA LYS A 189 32.25 -2.61 9.06
C LYS A 189 31.54 -1.26 8.87
N ASP A 190 30.23 -1.25 8.70
CA ASP A 190 29.46 -0.01 8.64
C ASP A 190 29.39 0.70 10.01
N CYS A 191 29.29 2.03 9.97
CA CYS A 191 29.16 2.82 11.18
C CYS A 191 27.79 2.59 11.83
N PRO A 192 27.71 2.40 13.17
CA PRO A 192 26.43 2.37 13.86
C PRO A 192 25.64 3.65 13.63
N ARG A 193 24.33 3.51 13.37
CA ARG A 193 23.41 4.61 13.01
C ARG A 193 23.61 5.90 13.80
N ASN A 194 23.73 5.80 15.13
CA ASN A 194 23.77 6.95 16.04
C ASN A 194 25.18 7.35 16.48
N MET A 195 26.22 6.76 15.89
CA MET A 195 27.61 7.11 16.20
C MET A 195 27.91 8.54 15.77
N LYS A 196 28.66 9.30 16.58
CA LYS A 196 29.08 10.66 16.19
C LYS A 196 30.13 10.59 15.08
N LYS A 197 30.10 11.56 14.16
CA LYS A 197 31.02 11.60 13.00
C LYS A 197 32.49 11.55 13.40
N GLU A 198 32.89 12.28 14.44
CA GLU A 198 34.27 12.29 14.94
C GLU A 198 34.71 10.91 15.43
N GLU A 199 33.82 10.17 16.10
CA GLU A 199 34.08 8.82 16.58
C GLU A 199 34.13 7.83 15.41
N ALA A 200 33.21 7.94 14.46
CA ALA A 200 33.19 7.12 13.25
C ALA A 200 34.47 7.27 12.42
N LEU A 201 34.98 8.51 12.28
CA LEU A 201 36.26 8.78 11.60
C LEU A 201 37.45 8.17 12.33
N LYS A 202 37.45 8.18 13.67
CA LYS A 202 38.48 7.51 14.49
C LYS A 202 38.40 5.99 14.40
N LYS A 203 37.18 5.43 14.39
CA LYS A 203 36.92 4.00 14.24
C LYS A 203 37.27 3.50 12.84
N GLY A 204 37.19 4.36 11.83
CA GLY A 204 37.50 4.01 10.44
C GLY A 204 36.46 3.10 9.78
N CYS A 205 35.19 3.18 10.19
CA CYS A 205 34.10 2.43 9.57
C CYS A 205 33.81 2.91 8.13
N ASN A 206 33.27 2.02 7.30
CA ASN A 206 33.19 2.18 5.84
C ASN A 206 32.61 3.52 5.38
N ASN A 207 31.52 3.96 6.01
CA ASN A 207 30.74 5.13 5.63
C ASN A 207 30.94 6.32 6.57
N ALA A 208 32.01 6.35 7.37
CA ALA A 208 32.26 7.39 8.38
C ALA A 208 32.19 8.83 7.86
N LYS A 209 32.59 9.05 6.60
CA LYS A 209 32.58 10.37 5.95
C LYS A 209 31.21 10.84 5.48
N PHE A 210 30.23 9.93 5.39
CA PHE A 210 28.96 10.11 4.70
C PHE A 210 27.73 9.86 5.60
N PRO A 211 27.56 10.59 6.72
CA PRO A 211 26.30 10.59 7.44
C PRO A 211 25.21 11.35 6.65
N ASP A 212 23.95 11.14 7.02
CA ASP A 212 22.82 11.91 6.52
C ASP A 212 22.77 13.36 7.05
N LEU A 213 21.79 14.12 6.58
CA LEU A 213 21.40 15.49 6.94
C LEU A 213 21.27 15.69 8.46
N TYR A 214 20.95 14.64 9.19
CA TYR A 214 20.73 14.65 10.64
C TYR A 214 21.89 14.02 11.42
N GLY A 215 22.99 13.67 10.74
CA GLY A 215 24.19 13.10 11.35
C GLY A 215 24.10 11.61 11.63
N HIS A 216 23.13 10.90 11.07
CA HIS A 216 22.96 9.46 11.23
C HIS A 216 23.59 8.66 10.08
N TYR A 217 24.05 7.45 10.39
CA TYR A 217 24.56 6.51 9.40
C TYR A 217 23.46 5.58 8.86
N ARG A 218 23.72 5.04 7.68
CA ARG A 218 22.84 4.15 6.93
C ARG A 218 22.34 2.96 7.75
N GLU A 219 21.07 2.62 7.57
CA GLU A 219 20.51 1.33 7.93
C GLU A 219 19.93 0.66 6.68
N ALA A 220 20.40 -0.54 6.37
CA ALA A 220 20.05 -1.25 5.13
C ALA A 220 18.53 -1.37 4.92
N LYS A 221 17.80 -1.76 5.98
CA LYS A 221 16.33 -1.93 5.95
C LYS A 221 15.55 -0.69 5.53
N PHE A 222 16.03 0.52 5.81
CA PHE A 222 15.36 1.76 5.41
C PHE A 222 15.68 2.16 3.97
N THR A 223 16.84 1.76 3.45
CA THR A 223 17.27 2.11 2.10
C THR A 223 16.73 1.17 1.01
N GLN A 224 16.43 -0.10 1.36
CA GLN A 224 15.96 -1.09 0.39
C GLN A 224 14.71 -0.63 -0.38
N THR A 225 13.73 0.00 0.27
CA THR A 225 12.47 0.40 -0.38
C THR A 225 12.68 1.38 -1.52
N LYS A 226 13.54 2.39 -1.37
CA LYS A 226 13.83 3.37 -2.43
C LYS A 226 14.66 2.76 -3.55
N HIS A 227 15.62 1.92 -3.20
CA HIS A 227 16.39 1.13 -4.16
C HIS A 227 15.50 0.23 -5.02
N HIS A 228 14.66 -0.58 -4.39
CA HIS A 228 13.72 -1.46 -5.07
C HIS A 228 12.75 -0.65 -5.94
N TRP A 229 12.25 0.48 -5.44
CA TRP A 229 11.35 1.32 -6.22
C TRP A 229 12.00 1.86 -7.48
N TRP A 230 13.24 2.36 -7.39
CA TRP A 230 13.97 2.91 -8.52
C TRP A 230 14.35 1.82 -9.53
N TRP A 231 14.88 0.70 -9.04
CA TRP A 231 15.23 -0.45 -9.88
C TRP A 231 14.03 -0.98 -10.64
N LYS A 232 12.89 -1.22 -9.97
CA LYS A 232 11.76 -1.90 -10.61
C LYS A 232 11.18 -1.09 -11.76
N VAL A 233 11.15 0.24 -11.63
CA VAL A 233 10.62 1.10 -12.70
C VAL A 233 11.62 1.18 -13.86
N ASN A 234 12.93 1.28 -13.61
CA ASN A 234 13.95 1.17 -14.65
C ASN A 234 13.88 -0.18 -15.37
N HIS A 235 13.80 -1.28 -14.62
CA HIS A 235 13.75 -2.62 -15.16
C HIS A 235 12.47 -2.85 -15.97
N LEU A 236 11.32 -2.43 -15.44
CA LEU A 236 10.03 -2.52 -16.13
C LEU A 236 10.01 -1.71 -17.43
N MET A 237 10.49 -0.46 -17.41
CA MET A 237 10.38 0.44 -18.56
C MET A 237 11.45 0.17 -19.60
N ASP A 238 12.69 -0.12 -19.18
CA ASP A 238 13.87 -0.15 -20.04
C ASP A 238 14.59 -1.50 -20.05
N GLY A 239 14.19 -2.46 -19.21
CA GLY A 239 14.86 -3.75 -19.04
C GLY A 239 14.10 -4.99 -19.54
N LEU A 240 12.76 -4.97 -19.50
CA LEU A 240 11.94 -6.11 -19.89
C LEU A 240 11.65 -6.14 -21.39
N HIS A 241 11.65 -7.33 -21.98
CA HIS A 241 11.36 -7.54 -23.40
C HIS A 241 9.90 -7.24 -23.73
N ILE A 242 8.96 -7.69 -22.90
CA ILE A 242 7.52 -7.56 -23.16
C ILE A 242 7.04 -6.09 -23.14
N THR A 243 7.70 -5.23 -22.37
CA THR A 243 7.33 -3.80 -22.25
C THR A 243 8.21 -2.89 -23.12
N LYS A 244 9.17 -3.41 -23.88
CA LYS A 244 10.15 -2.63 -24.65
C LYS A 244 9.51 -1.52 -25.52
N ASN A 245 8.41 -1.85 -26.20
CA ASN A 245 7.67 -0.93 -27.08
C ASN A 245 6.35 -0.44 -26.47
N HIS A 246 6.07 -0.77 -25.20
CA HIS A 246 4.85 -0.34 -24.51
C HIS A 246 4.88 1.17 -24.27
N ILE A 247 3.81 1.86 -24.68
CA ILE A 247 3.64 3.32 -24.53
C ILE A 247 2.44 3.68 -23.66
N GLY A 248 1.62 2.69 -23.33
CA GLY A 248 0.42 2.83 -22.53
C GLY A 248 0.69 3.18 -21.06
N PRO A 249 -0.37 3.18 -20.25
CA PRO A 249 -0.28 3.49 -18.83
C PRO A 249 0.42 2.38 -18.03
N VAL A 250 1.30 2.80 -17.14
CA VAL A 250 1.92 1.97 -16.10
C VAL A 250 1.41 2.42 -14.74
N LEU A 251 0.60 1.58 -14.10
CA LEU A 251 0.03 1.79 -12.77
C LEU A 251 0.96 1.18 -11.71
N LEU A 252 1.41 1.99 -10.76
CA LEU A 252 2.22 1.56 -9.63
C LEU A 252 1.34 1.29 -8.41
N LEU A 253 1.45 0.08 -7.86
CA LEU A 253 0.83 -0.35 -6.62
C LEU A 253 1.87 -0.94 -5.66
N GLU A 254 1.46 -1.10 -4.41
CA GLU A 254 2.19 -1.77 -3.34
C GLU A 254 1.32 -2.94 -2.84
N GLU A 255 1.92 -3.93 -2.20
CA GLU A 255 1.23 -5.15 -1.72
C GLU A 255 0.06 -4.89 -0.75
N ASP A 256 0.02 -3.73 -0.09
CA ASP A 256 -1.04 -3.29 0.83
C ASP A 256 -1.97 -2.24 0.24
N HIS A 257 -2.09 -2.23 -1.08
CA HIS A 257 -3.21 -1.60 -1.76
C HIS A 257 -4.40 -2.54 -1.91
N TYR A 258 -5.58 -1.94 -2.09
CA TYR A 258 -6.82 -2.60 -2.49
C TYR A 258 -7.44 -1.78 -3.62
N VAL A 259 -7.96 -2.40 -4.67
CA VAL A 259 -8.56 -1.68 -5.81
C VAL A 259 -10.08 -1.78 -5.85
N ALA A 260 -10.75 -0.71 -6.29
CA ALA A 260 -12.18 -0.72 -6.56
C ALA A 260 -12.48 -1.47 -7.87
N PRO A 261 -13.67 -2.09 -8.03
CA PRO A 261 -14.02 -2.84 -9.25
C PRO A 261 -13.97 -2.02 -10.55
N ASP A 262 -14.15 -0.70 -10.47
CA ASP A 262 -14.17 0.23 -11.62
C ASP A 262 -12.83 0.95 -11.85
N PHE A 263 -11.73 0.56 -11.20
CA PHE A 263 -10.48 1.34 -11.24
C PHE A 263 -9.90 1.50 -12.65
N LEU A 264 -9.92 0.44 -13.46
CA LEU A 264 -9.48 0.50 -14.86
C LEU A 264 -10.43 1.31 -15.73
N TYR A 265 -11.74 1.21 -15.47
CA TYR A 265 -12.74 2.01 -16.16
C TYR A 265 -12.51 3.51 -15.93
N ILE A 266 -12.33 3.91 -14.67
CA ILE A 266 -12.03 5.29 -14.28
C ILE A 266 -10.69 5.76 -14.85
N LEU A 267 -9.66 4.90 -14.85
CA LEU A 267 -8.38 5.22 -15.47
C LEU A 267 -8.55 5.61 -16.94
N ARG A 268 -9.27 4.81 -17.74
CA ARG A 268 -9.52 5.11 -19.15
C ARG A 268 -10.32 6.41 -19.33
N MET A 269 -11.32 6.66 -18.50
CA MET A 269 -12.05 7.92 -18.53
C MET A 269 -11.15 9.12 -18.21
N MET A 270 -10.23 8.99 -17.24
CA MET A 270 -9.27 10.03 -16.88
C MET A 270 -8.26 10.28 -18.00
N GLU A 271 -7.74 9.24 -18.66
CA GLU A 271 -6.88 9.38 -19.84
C GLU A 271 -7.55 10.19 -20.96
N ASN A 272 -8.82 9.90 -21.24
CA ASN A 272 -9.61 10.65 -22.23
C ASN A 272 -9.88 12.09 -21.80
N LEU A 273 -10.24 12.30 -20.52
CA LEU A 273 -10.51 13.64 -19.98
C LEU A 273 -9.25 14.52 -19.98
N LYS A 274 -8.08 13.92 -19.70
CA LYS A 274 -6.78 14.59 -19.70
C LYS A 274 -6.50 15.30 -21.02
N ILE A 275 -6.80 14.67 -22.16
CA ILE A 275 -6.54 15.23 -23.50
C ILE A 275 -7.19 16.61 -23.67
N THR A 276 -8.43 16.78 -23.19
CA THR A 276 -9.20 18.02 -23.42
C THR A 276 -9.21 18.98 -22.24
N LYS A 277 -9.07 18.48 -21.00
CA LYS A 277 -9.20 19.29 -19.78
C LYS A 277 -7.89 19.54 -19.05
N CYS A 278 -6.85 18.76 -19.31
CA CYS A 278 -5.54 18.94 -18.67
C CYS A 278 -4.39 18.42 -19.54
N PRO A 279 -4.10 19.05 -20.70
CA PRO A 279 -2.97 18.65 -21.55
C PRO A 279 -1.62 18.75 -20.81
N GLN A 280 -1.53 19.60 -19.79
CA GLN A 280 -0.36 19.74 -18.92
C GLN A 280 -0.26 18.69 -17.80
N CYS A 281 -1.30 17.90 -17.55
CA CYS A 281 -1.22 16.81 -16.58
C CYS A 281 -0.27 15.75 -17.13
N ASN A 282 0.68 15.30 -16.32
CA ASN A 282 1.66 14.29 -16.73
C ASN A 282 1.55 13.01 -15.91
N ILE A 283 0.80 13.03 -14.81
CA ILE A 283 0.59 11.90 -13.92
C ILE A 283 -0.89 11.77 -13.56
N LEU A 284 -1.39 10.54 -13.42
CA LEU A 284 -2.75 10.27 -12.92
C LEU A 284 -2.65 9.57 -11.56
N CYS A 285 -3.60 9.81 -10.67
CA CYS A 285 -3.66 9.14 -9.38
C CYS A 285 -5.07 8.61 -9.14
N LEU A 286 -5.17 7.30 -8.94
CA LEU A 286 -6.44 6.62 -8.65
C LEU A 286 -6.75 6.58 -7.16
N GLY A 287 -5.81 6.94 -6.29
CA GLY A 287 -6.01 6.99 -4.85
C GLY A 287 -5.57 8.33 -4.25
N THR A 288 -6.23 8.72 -3.17
CA THR A 288 -5.74 9.74 -2.25
C THR A 288 -6.25 9.45 -0.84
N TYR A 289 -5.55 9.98 0.17
CA TYR A 289 -5.91 9.78 1.57
C TYR A 289 -7.10 10.69 1.94
N VAL A 290 -8.27 10.08 2.11
CA VAL A 290 -9.51 10.77 2.52
C VAL A 290 -9.88 10.44 3.96
N LYS A 291 -10.42 11.43 4.69
CA LYS A 291 -10.92 11.21 6.06
C LYS A 291 -12.22 10.40 6.06
N SER A 292 -13.06 10.59 5.04
CA SER A 292 -14.33 9.89 4.87
C SER A 292 -14.58 9.62 3.38
N TYR A 293 -15.24 8.50 3.09
CA TYR A 293 -15.59 8.09 1.74
C TYR A 293 -17.00 8.56 1.42
N ASN A 294 -17.14 9.54 0.52
CA ASN A 294 -18.44 10.03 0.04
C ASN A 294 -18.52 9.87 -1.48
N TYR A 295 -18.83 8.66 -1.93
CA TYR A 295 -18.93 8.32 -3.35
C TYR A 295 -20.08 9.05 -4.04
N ALA A 296 -21.21 9.27 -3.35
CA ALA A 296 -22.34 10.00 -3.90
C ALA A 296 -21.96 11.42 -4.36
N ALA A 297 -21.15 12.13 -3.57
CA ALA A 297 -20.71 13.48 -3.90
C ALA A 297 -19.53 13.51 -4.89
N PHE A 298 -18.60 12.56 -4.78
CA PHE A 298 -17.27 12.70 -5.38
C PHE A 298 -16.93 11.65 -6.46
N THR A 299 -17.77 10.64 -6.72
CA THR A 299 -17.45 9.57 -7.69
C THR A 299 -17.10 10.10 -9.09
N LYS A 300 -17.83 11.13 -9.54
CA LYS A 300 -17.67 11.77 -10.86
C LYS A 300 -16.67 12.95 -10.85
N LYS A 301 -16.01 13.21 -9.73
CA LYS A 301 -15.21 14.42 -9.51
C LYS A 301 -13.72 14.10 -9.58
N ILE A 302 -13.04 14.82 -10.46
CA ILE A 302 -11.61 14.72 -10.69
C ILE A 302 -10.96 16.04 -10.30
N GLU A 303 -9.89 15.97 -9.52
CA GLU A 303 -9.11 17.11 -9.09
C GLU A 303 -7.85 17.27 -9.97
N ILE A 304 -7.46 18.51 -10.28
CA ILE A 304 -6.20 18.82 -10.97
C ILE A 304 -5.32 19.63 -10.03
N VAL A 305 -4.21 19.03 -9.58
CA VAL A 305 -3.32 19.59 -8.56
C VAL A 305 -1.86 19.31 -8.88
N LYS A 306 -0.95 19.96 -8.17
CA LYS A 306 0.45 19.51 -8.17
C LYS A 306 0.54 18.19 -7.42
N TRP A 307 1.34 17.27 -7.95
CA TRP A 307 1.57 15.98 -7.31
C TRP A 307 2.30 16.19 -5.98
N LEU A 308 1.89 15.44 -4.94
CA LEU A 308 2.41 15.58 -3.58
C LEU A 308 2.58 14.17 -3.03
N SER A 309 3.78 13.84 -2.54
CA SER A 309 4.14 12.54 -1.96
C SER A 309 3.09 12.06 -0.95
N SER A 310 2.87 12.86 0.10
CA SER A 310 1.91 12.63 1.19
C SER A 310 0.43 12.44 0.82
N LYS A 311 0.05 12.59 -0.46
CA LYS A 311 -1.35 12.51 -0.90
C LYS A 311 -1.59 11.64 -2.13
N HIS A 312 -0.61 11.53 -3.01
CA HIS A 312 -0.81 11.11 -4.40
C HIS A 312 0.15 9.97 -4.81
N ASN A 313 0.82 9.34 -3.84
CA ASN A 313 1.68 8.18 -4.04
C ASN A 313 0.89 6.86 -4.26
N MET A 314 -0.41 6.83 -3.94
CA MET A 314 -1.27 5.66 -4.12
C MET A 314 -1.89 5.59 -5.53
N GLY A 315 -1.72 4.46 -6.20
CA GLY A 315 -2.34 4.22 -7.51
C GLY A 315 -1.87 5.22 -8.56
N MET A 316 -0.59 5.54 -8.53
CA MET A 316 0.05 6.49 -9.43
C MET A 316 0.24 5.87 -10.81
N VAL A 317 -0.12 6.60 -11.86
CA VAL A 317 0.02 6.16 -13.25
C VAL A 317 0.97 7.08 -13.98
N ILE A 318 2.02 6.49 -14.53
CA ILE A 318 2.98 7.14 -15.41
C ILE A 318 2.95 6.48 -16.79
N ASN A 319 3.59 7.12 -17.77
CA ASN A 319 3.86 6.51 -19.07
C ASN A 319 5.33 6.66 -19.42
N ARG A 320 5.74 6.05 -20.54
CA ARG A 320 7.13 6.08 -21.02
C ARG A 320 7.67 7.51 -21.17
N THR A 321 6.87 8.43 -21.72
CA THR A 321 7.28 9.84 -21.91
C THR A 321 7.61 10.54 -20.60
N LEU A 322 6.78 10.37 -19.56
CA LEU A 322 7.08 10.95 -18.25
C LEU A 322 8.28 10.25 -17.61
N TRP A 323 8.36 8.92 -17.71
CA TRP A 323 9.49 8.16 -17.17
C TRP A 323 10.82 8.61 -17.79
N ASP A 324 10.86 8.86 -19.10
CA ASP A 324 12.04 9.36 -19.79
C ASP A 324 12.52 10.73 -19.27
N GLN A 325 11.62 11.55 -18.73
CA GLN A 325 11.97 12.80 -18.06
C GLN A 325 12.49 12.55 -16.64
N ILE A 326 11.83 11.67 -15.88
CA ILE A 326 12.23 11.31 -14.52
C ILE A 326 13.61 10.63 -14.51
N LYS A 327 13.87 9.70 -15.43
CA LYS A 327 15.13 8.95 -15.47
C LYS A 327 16.33 9.83 -15.80
N LYS A 328 16.16 10.87 -16.63
CA LYS A 328 17.19 11.90 -16.86
C LYS A 328 17.56 12.66 -15.59
N CYS A 329 16.69 12.66 -14.59
CA CYS A 329 16.90 13.23 -13.27
C CYS A 329 17.44 12.22 -12.25
N ALA A 330 18.05 11.12 -12.70
CA ALA A 330 18.61 10.08 -11.82
C ALA A 330 19.51 10.64 -10.72
N LYS A 331 20.44 11.55 -11.06
CA LYS A 331 21.30 12.20 -10.07
C LYS A 331 20.49 12.90 -8.97
N ALA A 332 19.50 13.71 -9.35
CA ALA A 332 18.64 14.40 -8.40
C ALA A 332 17.82 13.45 -7.51
N PHE A 333 17.38 12.30 -8.04
CA PHE A 333 16.66 11.29 -7.25
C PHE A 333 17.60 10.53 -6.30
N CYS A 334 18.72 10.06 -6.83
CA CYS A 334 19.65 9.16 -6.15
C CYS A 334 20.56 9.87 -5.16
N SER A 335 20.79 11.18 -5.28
CA SER A 335 21.60 11.95 -4.33
C SER A 335 20.77 12.78 -3.33
N PHE A 336 19.44 12.87 -3.51
CA PHE A 336 18.59 13.55 -2.55
C PHE A 336 18.51 12.72 -1.27
N ASP A 337 18.89 13.35 -0.15
CA ASP A 337 19.00 12.72 1.16
C ASP A 337 17.62 12.50 1.80
N ASP A 338 16.91 11.55 1.22
CA ASP A 338 15.64 11.03 1.68
C ASP A 338 15.52 9.57 1.25
N TYR A 339 15.43 8.65 2.21
CA TYR A 339 15.26 7.22 1.92
C TYR A 339 13.85 6.88 1.39
N ASN A 340 12.90 7.83 1.36
CA ASN A 340 11.57 7.62 0.80
C ASN A 340 11.57 7.97 -0.70
N TRP A 341 11.12 7.02 -1.53
CA TRP A 341 11.09 7.18 -2.99
C TRP A 341 10.14 8.30 -3.44
N ASP A 342 9.01 8.47 -2.75
CA ASP A 342 7.96 9.42 -3.09
C ASP A 342 8.34 10.87 -2.76
N TRP A 343 9.00 11.09 -1.62
CA TRP A 343 9.61 12.38 -1.28
C TRP A 343 10.77 12.73 -2.23
N SER A 344 11.57 11.73 -2.63
CA SER A 344 12.60 11.91 -3.65
C SER A 344 12.00 12.24 -5.03
N LEU A 345 10.88 11.63 -5.40
CA LEU A 345 10.14 11.98 -6.62
C LEU A 345 9.55 13.40 -6.55
N GLN A 346 9.07 13.83 -5.38
CA GLN A 346 8.60 15.21 -5.20
C GLN A 346 9.75 16.21 -5.31
N HIS A 347 10.94 15.85 -4.83
CA HIS A 347 12.15 16.65 -5.06
C HIS A 347 12.44 16.78 -6.55
N VAL A 348 12.53 15.65 -7.29
CA VAL A 348 12.74 15.64 -8.75
C VAL A 348 11.71 16.49 -9.48
N SER A 349 10.43 16.39 -9.08
CA SER A 349 9.33 17.21 -9.58
C SER A 349 9.58 18.70 -9.40
N ALA A 350 10.15 19.10 -8.26
CA ALA A 350 10.36 20.51 -7.94
C ALA A 350 11.67 21.09 -8.50
N THR A 351 12.70 20.28 -8.69
CA THR A 351 14.07 20.79 -8.89
C THR A 351 14.72 20.37 -10.21
N CYS A 352 14.23 19.33 -10.88
CA CYS A 352 14.94 18.76 -12.04
C CYS A 352 14.11 18.69 -13.33
N ILE A 353 12.87 18.18 -13.27
CA ILE A 353 12.05 18.09 -14.49
C ILE A 353 11.63 19.49 -14.97
N PRO A 354 11.35 19.69 -16.27
CA PRO A 354 11.09 21.04 -16.83
C PRO A 354 9.90 21.78 -16.21
N ALA A 355 8.90 21.04 -15.76
CA ALA A 355 7.74 21.58 -15.06
C ALA A 355 7.30 20.62 -13.96
N PRO A 356 6.93 21.11 -12.76
CA PRO A 356 6.50 20.24 -11.68
C PRO A 356 5.31 19.39 -12.06
N LEU A 357 5.33 18.13 -11.61
CA LEU A 357 4.30 17.14 -11.86
C LEU A 357 2.92 17.71 -11.53
N THR A 358 2.02 17.66 -12.51
CA THR A 358 0.61 18.03 -12.36
C THR A 358 -0.19 16.74 -12.45
N ALA A 359 -0.85 16.40 -11.35
CA ALA A 359 -1.66 15.21 -11.18
C ALA A 359 -3.13 15.49 -11.51
N MET A 360 -3.74 14.56 -12.24
CA MET A 360 -5.19 14.42 -12.31
C MET A 360 -5.59 13.29 -11.35
N VAL A 361 -6.42 13.60 -10.36
CA VAL A 361 -6.68 12.73 -9.20
C VAL A 361 -8.16 12.38 -9.10
N ALA A 362 -8.49 11.11 -8.92
CA ALA A 362 -9.84 10.69 -8.57
C ALA A 362 -10.14 11.05 -7.10
N ILE A 363 -11.12 11.95 -6.87
CA ILE A 363 -11.42 12.41 -5.50
C ILE A 363 -12.04 11.28 -4.66
N ALA A 364 -12.97 10.53 -5.24
CA ALA A 364 -13.38 9.25 -4.68
C ALA A 364 -12.33 8.19 -5.07
N PRO A 365 -11.55 7.67 -4.11
CA PRO A 365 -10.39 6.85 -4.40
C PRO A 365 -10.80 5.47 -4.93
N ARG A 366 -10.18 5.04 -6.02
CA ARG A 366 -10.26 3.71 -6.62
C ARG A 366 -9.12 2.79 -6.18
N VAL A 367 -8.10 3.36 -5.53
CA VAL A 367 -7.03 2.62 -4.85
C VAL A 367 -7.04 3.05 -3.39
N PHE A 368 -7.06 2.07 -2.50
CA PHE A 368 -7.09 2.25 -1.05
C PHE A 368 -5.82 1.67 -0.44
N HIS A 369 -5.31 2.29 0.62
CA HIS A 369 -4.26 1.70 1.45
C HIS A 369 -4.92 0.92 2.59
N ILE A 370 -4.65 -0.37 2.65
CA ILE A 370 -5.15 -1.29 3.67
C ILE A 370 -4.10 -1.62 4.74
N GLY A 371 -2.85 -1.19 4.56
CA GLY A 371 -1.78 -1.34 5.53
C GLY A 371 -2.06 -0.57 6.83
N GLU A 372 -2.13 -1.28 7.96
CA GLU A 372 -2.13 -0.69 9.31
C GLU A 372 -0.78 -0.85 10.02
N CYS A 373 0.03 -1.80 9.55
CA CYS A 373 1.38 -2.07 10.01
C CYS A 373 2.35 -2.09 8.82
N GLY A 374 3.51 -1.45 8.98
CA GLY A 374 4.54 -1.34 7.94
C GLY A 374 5.70 -0.45 8.41
N VAL A 375 6.60 -0.11 7.49
CA VAL A 375 7.83 0.66 7.77
C VAL A 375 7.58 1.94 8.60
N HIS A 376 6.42 2.58 8.40
CA HIS A 376 6.03 3.82 9.07
C HIS A 376 4.83 3.72 10.03
N HIS A 377 4.17 2.55 10.12
CA HIS A 377 2.94 2.38 10.90
C HIS A 377 3.11 1.25 11.92
N ARG A 378 2.89 1.58 13.21
CA ARG A 378 2.87 0.64 14.32
C ARG A 378 1.44 0.52 14.87
N GLY A 379 0.55 -0.09 14.08
CA GLY A 379 -0.80 -0.41 14.53
C GLY A 379 -0.79 -1.37 15.72
N LYS A 380 -1.75 -1.24 16.65
CA LYS A 380 -1.92 -2.17 17.79
C LYS A 380 -2.53 -3.52 17.39
N ASP A 381 -3.11 -3.57 16.19
CA ASP A 381 -3.79 -4.71 15.59
C ASP A 381 -3.34 -4.72 14.13
N CYS A 382 -2.47 -5.67 13.77
CA CYS A 382 -1.93 -5.82 12.42
C CYS A 382 -2.77 -6.77 11.56
N SER A 383 -3.96 -7.18 12.01
CA SER A 383 -4.86 -7.96 11.17
C SER A 383 -5.36 -7.09 10.02
N SER A 384 -5.03 -7.46 8.78
CA SER A 384 -5.51 -6.75 7.58
C SER A 384 -7.04 -6.71 7.50
N ASP A 385 -7.69 -7.67 8.13
CA ASP A 385 -9.12 -7.94 8.03
C ASP A 385 -9.98 -6.72 8.34
N ARG A 386 -9.65 -5.94 9.38
CA ARG A 386 -10.50 -4.81 9.77
C ARG A 386 -10.59 -3.75 8.66
N VAL A 387 -9.46 -3.38 8.07
CA VAL A 387 -9.44 -2.35 7.02
C VAL A 387 -9.96 -2.90 5.70
N VAL A 388 -9.62 -4.15 5.37
CA VAL A 388 -10.18 -4.84 4.20
C VAL A 388 -11.71 -4.87 4.28
N HIS A 389 -12.29 -5.32 5.39
CA HIS A 389 -13.75 -5.32 5.59
C HIS A 389 -14.35 -3.91 5.53
N LYS A 390 -13.64 -2.89 6.04
CA LYS A 390 -14.07 -1.49 5.93
C LYS A 390 -14.13 -1.03 4.48
N VAL A 391 -13.09 -1.31 3.68
CA VAL A 391 -13.04 -0.97 2.24
C VAL A 391 -14.12 -1.73 1.48
N MET A 392 -14.28 -3.03 1.72
CA MET A 392 -15.34 -3.84 1.11
C MET A 392 -16.73 -3.28 1.41
N ARG A 393 -16.99 -2.87 2.67
CA ARG A 393 -18.27 -2.26 3.06
C ARG A 393 -18.52 -0.93 2.36
N VAL A 394 -17.48 -0.10 2.22
CA VAL A 394 -17.58 1.18 1.49
C VAL A 394 -17.92 0.95 0.03
N LEU A 395 -17.25 0.00 -0.62
CA LEU A 395 -17.47 -0.32 -2.03
C LEU A 395 -18.84 -0.97 -2.26
N SER A 396 -19.28 -1.89 -1.39
CA SER A 396 -20.58 -2.54 -1.53
C SER A 396 -21.73 -1.55 -1.32
N SER A 397 -21.64 -0.68 -0.32
CA SER A 397 -22.64 0.37 -0.08
C SER A 397 -22.65 1.47 -1.13
N SER A 398 -21.53 1.64 -1.85
CA SER A 398 -21.38 2.64 -2.93
C SER A 398 -21.47 2.03 -4.33
N SER A 399 -21.91 0.78 -4.47
CA SER A 399 -21.92 0.05 -5.74
C SER A 399 -22.65 0.78 -6.87
N HIS A 400 -23.79 1.41 -6.57
CA HIS A 400 -24.56 2.24 -7.51
C HIS A 400 -23.85 3.53 -7.97
N HIS A 401 -22.73 3.90 -7.35
CA HIS A 401 -21.92 5.06 -7.69
C HIS A 401 -20.63 4.71 -8.45
N LEU A 402 -20.32 3.41 -8.60
CA LEU A 402 -19.23 2.94 -9.44
C LEU A 402 -19.65 3.00 -10.92
N PHE A 403 -18.66 2.99 -11.82
CA PHE A 403 -18.90 3.06 -13.28
C PHE A 403 -19.72 4.29 -13.73
N PRO A 404 -19.32 5.52 -13.35
CA PRO A 404 -20.04 6.71 -13.76
C PRO A 404 -19.93 6.96 -15.27
N GLU A 405 -21.03 7.36 -15.91
CA GLU A 405 -21.04 7.66 -17.36
C GLU A 405 -20.12 8.83 -17.77
N THR A 406 -19.87 9.78 -16.86
CA THR A 406 -19.07 10.98 -17.13
C THR A 406 -18.21 11.39 -15.93
N LEU A 407 -17.08 12.02 -16.23
CA LEU A 407 -16.19 12.67 -15.25
C LEU A 407 -16.20 14.18 -15.44
N THR A 408 -16.11 14.91 -14.33
CA THR A 408 -16.07 16.38 -14.31
C THR A 408 -14.91 16.87 -13.46
N VAL A 409 -14.25 17.93 -13.93
CA VAL A 409 -13.16 18.58 -13.18
C VAL A 409 -13.77 19.38 -12.03
N HIS A 410 -13.29 19.13 -10.83
CA HIS A 410 -13.55 19.92 -9.63
C HIS A 410 -12.40 20.91 -9.44
N GLN A 411 -12.73 22.18 -9.23
CA GLN A 411 -11.74 23.20 -8.93
C GLN A 411 -11.42 23.19 -7.43
N SER A 412 -10.18 22.83 -7.11
CA SER A 412 -9.68 22.85 -5.74
C SER A 412 -8.75 24.04 -5.48
N PHE A 413 -8.63 24.39 -4.19
CA PHE A 413 -7.68 25.41 -3.74
C PHE A 413 -6.24 24.98 -4.03
N ARG A 414 -5.53 25.83 -4.78
CA ARG A 414 -4.11 25.62 -5.12
C ARG A 414 -3.25 25.99 -3.92
N LYS A 415 -2.67 24.98 -3.26
CA LYS A 415 -1.61 25.22 -2.27
C LYS A 415 -0.29 25.55 -3.00
N PRO A 416 0.55 26.41 -2.42
CA PRO A 416 1.88 26.66 -2.97
C PRO A 416 2.69 25.37 -2.96
N PHE A 417 3.19 25.00 -4.12
CA PHE A 417 4.07 23.84 -4.30
C PHE A 417 5.49 24.25 -3.93
N LYS A 418 6.13 23.49 -3.03
CA LYS A 418 7.51 23.72 -2.57
C LYS A 418 8.31 22.43 -2.65
N ALA A 419 9.60 22.57 -2.93
CA ALA A 419 10.54 21.48 -2.79
C ALA A 419 10.51 20.96 -1.34
N PRO A 420 10.51 19.63 -1.13
CA PRO A 420 10.52 19.05 0.20
C PRO A 420 11.91 19.22 0.85
N LYS A 421 11.93 19.26 2.17
CA LYS A 421 13.14 19.00 2.95
C LYS A 421 13.28 17.48 3.10
N GLY A 422 14.49 16.95 2.91
CA GLY A 422 14.75 15.52 3.03
C GLY A 422 14.54 15.00 4.45
N ASN A 423 14.06 13.75 4.54
CA ASN A 423 13.92 13.02 5.79
C ASN A 423 15.20 12.32 6.26
N GLY A 424 16.31 12.43 5.52
CA GLY A 424 17.59 11.80 5.86
C GLY A 424 17.63 10.33 5.44
N GLY A 425 18.47 9.53 6.11
CA GLY A 425 18.63 8.09 5.90
C GLY A 425 19.19 7.68 4.54
N TRP A 426 19.63 8.64 3.70
CA TRP A 426 20.16 8.40 2.36
C TRP A 426 21.42 9.24 2.12
N GLY A 427 22.26 9.40 3.16
CA GLY A 427 23.53 10.13 3.08
C GLY A 427 24.71 9.30 2.57
N ASP A 428 24.60 7.97 2.58
CA ASP A 428 25.69 7.06 2.23
C ASP A 428 25.94 7.06 0.71
N PHE A 429 27.15 7.42 0.32
CA PHE A 429 27.52 7.53 -1.09
C PHE A 429 27.43 6.19 -1.86
N ARG A 430 27.50 5.04 -1.16
CA ARG A 430 27.32 3.73 -1.80
C ARG A 430 25.88 3.54 -2.28
N ASP A 431 24.88 4.01 -1.51
CA ASP A 431 23.48 4.00 -1.94
C ASP A 431 23.25 4.91 -3.15
N HIS A 432 23.90 6.08 -3.20
CA HIS A 432 23.81 6.97 -4.36
C HIS A 432 24.32 6.28 -5.62
N ARG A 433 25.49 5.64 -5.53
CA ARG A 433 26.10 4.91 -6.66
C ARG A 433 25.27 3.72 -7.11
N LEU A 434 24.78 2.90 -6.18
CA LEU A 434 23.93 1.74 -6.52
C LEU A 434 22.61 2.18 -7.16
N CYS A 435 21.97 3.23 -6.64
CA CYS A 435 20.75 3.78 -7.23
C CYS A 435 21.01 4.26 -8.66
N CYS A 436 22.10 4.99 -8.87
CA CYS A 436 22.47 5.49 -10.18
C CYS A 436 22.84 4.39 -11.19
N SER A 437 23.51 3.32 -10.76
CA SER A 437 23.90 2.21 -11.65
C SER A 437 22.71 1.40 -12.16
N GLN A 438 21.51 1.55 -11.57
CA GLN A 438 20.29 0.87 -12.01
C GLN A 438 19.65 1.50 -13.25
N VAL A 439 20.13 2.68 -13.68
CA VAL A 439 19.61 3.35 -14.87
C VAL A 439 20.17 2.69 -16.13
N LYS A 440 19.28 2.13 -16.96
CA LYS A 440 19.66 1.50 -18.23
C LYS A 440 19.79 2.54 -19.35
N ASN A 441 20.79 3.42 -19.27
CA ASN A 441 21.24 4.25 -20.39
C ASN A 441 22.64 4.83 -20.12
N ALA A 442 23.61 4.51 -20.99
CA ALA A 442 25.00 4.96 -20.85
C ALA A 442 25.18 6.49 -20.94
N SER A 443 24.18 7.23 -21.41
CA SER A 443 24.25 8.69 -21.54
C SER A 443 23.82 9.47 -20.29
N ILE A 444 23.34 8.81 -19.23
CA ILE A 444 22.88 9.48 -18.01
C ILE A 444 24.04 9.50 -17.01
N ASP A 445 24.66 10.67 -16.88
CA ASP A 445 25.74 10.89 -15.92
C ASP A 445 25.18 11.15 -14.52
N CYS A 446 25.60 10.28 -13.59
CA CYS A 446 25.27 10.31 -12.18
C CYS A 446 26.48 10.66 -11.30
N SER A 447 27.63 10.96 -11.93
CA SER A 447 28.92 11.24 -11.29
C SER A 447 28.94 12.55 -10.52
#